data_AF-A0A2M7TC13-F1
#
_entry.id   AF-A0A2M7TC13-F1
#
_cell.length_a   1.000
_cell.length_b   1.000
_cell.length_c   1.000
_cell.angle_alpha   90.00
_cell.angle_beta   90.00
_cell.angle_gamma   90.00
#
_symmetry.space_group_name_H-M   'P 1'
#
loop_
_entity.id
_entity.type
_entity.pdbx_description
1 polymer ?
#
loop_
_entity_poly.entity_id
_entity_poly.type
_entity_poly.pdbx_seq_one_letter_code
_entity_poly.pdbx_strand_id
1 'polypeptide(L)'
;MANPQSIEELLRDRDPRKGSYAKYEWQAFGYELMRKLDDPKHRGIYMRLSKNEDRSLLMKALETAIDGNPRSRARVFMWKLKELRKLKKEKELGELVKS
;
A
#
# COMPACT_ATOMS: atom_id res chain seq x y z
N MET A 1 35.27 -4.13 -32.13
CA MET A 1 34.04 -4.17 -32.94
C MET A 1 32.94 -4.74 -32.04
N ALA A 2 31.91 -3.97 -31.71
CA ALA A 2 30.83 -4.44 -30.84
C ALA A 2 29.92 -5.40 -31.60
N ASN A 3 29.74 -6.60 -31.07
CA ASN A 3 28.85 -7.61 -31.63
C ASN A 3 27.38 -7.15 -31.44
N PRO A 4 26.54 -7.05 -32.48
CA PRO A 4 25.13 -6.73 -32.29
C PRO A 4 24.46 -7.91 -31.57
N GLN A 5 24.00 -7.69 -30.35
CA GLN A 5 23.24 -8.71 -29.63
C GLN A 5 22.03 -9.13 -30.46
N SER A 6 21.80 -10.44 -30.57
CA SER A 6 20.71 -10.96 -31.36
C SER A 6 19.37 -10.65 -30.67
N ILE A 7 18.31 -10.50 -31.46
CA ILE A 7 16.95 -10.26 -30.94
C ILE A 7 16.53 -11.38 -29.98
N GLU A 8 17.00 -12.62 -30.22
CA GLU A 8 16.76 -13.76 -29.35
C GLU A 8 17.44 -13.61 -27.98
N GLU A 9 18.63 -13.02 -27.94
CA GLU A 9 19.39 -12.76 -26.72
C GLU A 9 18.71 -11.69 -25.85
N LEU A 10 18.17 -10.64 -26.49
CA LEU A 10 17.38 -9.60 -25.82
C LEU A 10 16.05 -10.11 -25.26
N LEU A 11 15.43 -11.09 -25.92
CA LEU A 11 14.16 -11.68 -25.49
C LEU A 11 14.36 -12.70 -24.35
N ARG A 12 15.50 -13.42 -24.30
CA ARG A 12 15.81 -14.36 -23.21
C ARG A 12 15.97 -13.69 -21.85
N ASP A 13 16.49 -12.47 -21.80
CA ASP A 13 16.76 -11.79 -20.52
C ASP A 13 15.52 -11.05 -19.96
N ARG A 14 14.44 -10.98 -20.76
CA ARG A 14 13.20 -10.31 -20.41
C ARG A 14 12.27 -11.25 -19.64
N ASP A 15 12.70 -11.72 -18.48
CA ASP A 15 11.82 -12.40 -17.54
C ASP A 15 10.73 -11.40 -17.06
N PRO A 16 9.43 -11.61 -17.38
CA PRO A 16 8.36 -10.71 -16.98
C PRO A 16 8.22 -10.61 -15.45
N ARG A 17 8.81 -11.53 -14.69
CA ARG A 17 8.84 -11.51 -13.22
C ARG A 17 9.98 -10.66 -12.65
N LYS A 18 11.10 -10.51 -13.39
CA LYS A 18 12.23 -9.64 -13.00
C LYS A 18 11.86 -8.15 -13.00
N GLY A 19 10.77 -7.76 -13.66
CA GLY A 19 10.27 -6.38 -13.73
C GLY A 19 9.21 -6.01 -12.67
N SER A 20 8.73 -6.96 -11.84
CA SER A 20 7.73 -6.62 -10.83
C SER A 20 8.39 -5.91 -9.65
N TYR A 21 8.10 -4.62 -9.48
CA TYR A 21 8.53 -3.82 -8.34
C TYR A 21 7.99 -4.33 -6.98
N ALA A 22 7.13 -5.36 -6.97
CA ALA A 22 6.61 -6.00 -5.78
C ALA A 22 6.98 -7.50 -5.77
N LYS A 23 7.91 -7.84 -4.88
CA LYS A 23 8.27 -9.23 -4.52
C LYS A 23 7.24 -9.84 -3.56
N TYR A 24 6.57 -9.01 -2.76
CA TYR A 24 5.61 -9.41 -1.75
C TYR A 24 4.24 -8.76 -1.97
N GLU A 25 3.16 -9.43 -1.58
CA GLU A 25 1.79 -8.91 -1.70
C GLU A 25 1.59 -7.56 -0.99
N TRP A 26 2.20 -7.38 0.18
CA TRP A 26 2.13 -6.11 0.91
C TRP A 26 2.82 -4.97 0.16
N GLN A 27 3.83 -5.24 -0.67
CA GLN A 27 4.45 -4.22 -1.53
C GLN A 27 3.50 -3.83 -2.65
N ALA A 28 2.87 -4.81 -3.30
CA ALA A 28 1.86 -4.56 -4.33
C ALA A 28 0.70 -3.74 -3.77
N PHE A 29 0.24 -4.05 -2.56
CA PHE A 29 -0.80 -3.29 -1.88
C PHE A 29 -0.35 -1.88 -1.47
N GLY A 30 0.90 -1.70 -1.04
CA GLY A 30 1.46 -0.38 -0.75
C GLY A 30 1.49 0.52 -1.99
N TYR A 31 1.83 -0.04 -3.15
CA TYR A 31 1.69 0.65 -4.44
C TYR A 31 0.22 0.92 -4.80
N GLU A 32 -0.65 -0.06 -4.55
CA GLU A 32 -2.11 0.01 -4.44
C GLU A 32 -2.58 1.36 -3.87
N LEU A 33 -2.28 1.51 -2.57
CA LEU A 33 -2.65 2.64 -1.73
C LEU A 33 -2.08 3.95 -2.28
N MET A 34 -0.78 3.99 -2.56
CA MET A 34 -0.11 5.18 -3.10
C MET A 34 -0.80 5.69 -4.36
N ARG A 35 -1.13 4.79 -5.29
CA ARG A 35 -1.78 5.15 -6.56
C ARG A 35 -3.20 5.67 -6.33
N LYS A 36 -3.97 5.01 -5.46
CA LYS A 36 -5.36 5.41 -5.18
C LYS A 36 -5.46 6.72 -4.38
N LEU A 37 -4.49 6.99 -3.53
CA LEU A 37 -4.39 8.21 -2.73
C LEU A 37 -3.72 9.37 -3.46
N ASP A 38 -3.20 9.12 -4.67
CA ASP A 38 -2.54 10.11 -5.53
C ASP A 38 -1.37 10.82 -4.82
N ASP A 39 -0.58 10.03 -4.09
CA ASP A 39 0.52 10.53 -3.27
C ASP A 39 1.82 9.74 -3.51
N PRO A 40 2.45 9.88 -4.69
CA PRO A 40 3.67 9.15 -5.04
C PRO A 40 4.87 9.53 -4.18
N LYS A 41 4.88 10.74 -3.59
CA LYS A 41 5.98 11.27 -2.77
C LYS A 41 6.18 10.46 -1.49
N HIS A 42 5.12 9.81 -0.98
CA HIS A 42 5.16 9.08 0.29
C HIS A 42 5.09 7.55 0.12
N ARG A 43 5.55 7.01 -1.03
CA ARG A 43 5.61 5.56 -1.30
C ARG A 43 6.10 4.72 -0.11
N GLY A 44 7.20 5.14 0.54
CA GLY A 44 7.80 4.40 1.65
C GLY A 44 6.87 4.29 2.87
N ILE A 45 6.02 5.28 3.11
CA ILE A 45 5.03 5.27 4.19
C ILE A 45 3.98 4.20 3.90
N TYR A 46 3.42 4.19 2.69
CA TYR A 46 2.40 3.21 2.31
C TYR A 46 2.92 1.77 2.33
N MET A 47 4.16 1.55 1.87
CA MET A 47 4.80 0.24 1.97
C MET A 47 4.95 -0.23 3.42
N ARG A 48 5.36 0.66 4.33
CA ARG A 48 5.48 0.34 5.76
C ARG A 48 4.12 0.04 6.38
N LEU A 49 3.10 0.84 6.05
CA LEU A 49 1.74 0.62 6.51
C LEU A 49 1.21 -0.74 6.05
N SER A 50 1.32 -1.06 4.75
CA SER A 50 0.87 -2.34 4.22
C SER A 50 1.60 -3.55 4.80
N LYS A 51 2.84 -3.38 5.26
CA LYS A 51 3.60 -4.45 5.92
C LYS A 51 3.18 -4.70 7.36
N ASN A 52 2.86 -3.62 8.10
CA ASN A 52 2.74 -3.67 9.56
C ASN A 52 1.30 -3.56 10.08
N GLU A 53 0.37 -3.07 9.25
CA GLU A 53 -1.02 -2.86 9.65
C GLU A 53 -1.94 -3.91 9.03
N ASP A 54 -3.06 -4.14 9.70
CA ASP A 54 -4.10 -5.02 9.19
C ASP A 54 -4.71 -4.47 7.89
N ARG A 55 -4.79 -5.34 6.88
CA ARG A 55 -5.29 -4.97 5.56
C ARG A 55 -6.73 -4.43 5.61
N SER A 56 -7.59 -4.99 6.46
CA SER A 56 -8.98 -4.54 6.62
C SER A 56 -9.03 -3.10 7.14
N LEU A 57 -8.14 -2.72 8.06
CA LEU A 57 -8.06 -1.32 8.54
C LEU A 57 -7.65 -0.36 7.42
N LEU A 58 -6.64 -0.74 6.64
CA LEU A 58 -6.16 0.07 5.52
C LEU A 58 -7.23 0.21 4.42
N MET A 59 -7.96 -0.86 4.12
CA MET A 59 -9.05 -0.83 3.13
C MET A 59 -10.21 0.08 3.57
N LYS A 60 -10.64 0.00 4.83
CA LYS A 60 -11.69 0.89 5.37
C LYS A 60 -11.27 2.35 5.34
N ALA A 61 -10.01 2.66 5.68
CA ALA A 61 -9.49 4.02 5.60
C ALA A 61 -9.41 4.52 4.15
N LEU A 62 -9.06 3.64 3.21
CA LEU A 62 -8.99 3.94 1.79
C LEU A 62 -10.37 4.26 1.19
N GLU A 63 -11.38 3.45 1.51
CA GLU A 63 -12.77 3.65 1.09
C GLU A 63 -13.25 5.06 1.46
N THR A 64 -13.09 5.44 2.74
CA THR A 64 -13.43 6.79 3.21
C THR A 64 -12.68 7.90 2.47
N ALA A 65 -11.42 7.66 2.09
CA ALA A 65 -10.60 8.65 1.39
C ALA A 65 -11.01 8.84 -0.08
N ILE A 66 -11.55 7.80 -0.73
CA ILE A 66 -11.95 7.82 -2.14
C ILE A 66 -13.37 8.37 -2.32
N ASP A 67 -14.29 8.02 -1.42
CA ASP A 67 -15.72 8.35 -1.54
C ASP A 67 -15.99 9.87 -1.58
N GLY A 68 -15.21 10.66 -0.84
CA GLY A 68 -15.50 12.08 -0.64
C GLY A 68 -14.80 13.08 -1.58
N ASN A 69 -14.06 12.60 -2.59
CA ASN A 69 -13.14 13.40 -3.44
C ASN A 69 -12.47 14.60 -2.71
N PRO A 70 -11.80 14.38 -1.58
CA PRO A 70 -11.30 15.47 -0.75
C PRO A 70 -10.10 16.16 -1.41
N ARG A 71 -9.84 17.42 -1.01
CA ARG A 71 -8.67 18.20 -1.46
C ARG A 71 -7.33 17.45 -1.26
N SER A 72 -7.26 16.52 -0.29
CA SER A 72 -6.14 15.59 -0.14
C SER A 72 -6.62 14.23 0.38
N ARG A 73 -6.70 13.26 -0.53
CA ARG A 73 -7.05 11.86 -0.23
C ARG A 73 -6.10 11.24 0.79
N ALA A 74 -4.80 11.48 0.65
CA ALA A 74 -3.78 11.03 1.61
C ALA A 74 -4.04 11.52 3.04
N ARG A 75 -4.45 12.79 3.24
CA ARG A 75 -4.74 13.32 4.57
C ARG A 75 -5.98 12.68 5.20
N VAL A 76 -7.05 12.53 4.41
CA VAL A 76 -8.28 11.87 4.88
C VAL A 76 -8.01 10.41 5.24
N PHE A 77 -7.22 9.72 4.42
CA PHE A 77 -6.77 8.35 4.71
C PHE A 77 -6.01 8.26 6.04
N MET A 78 -5.02 9.14 6.27
CA MET A 78 -4.23 9.14 7.50
C MET A 78 -5.08 9.47 8.73
N TRP A 79 -5.98 10.46 8.61
CA TRP A 79 -6.94 10.79 9.66
C TRP A 79 -7.81 9.59 9.99
N LYS A 80 -8.42 8.95 8.98
CA LYS A 80 -9.33 7.82 9.20
C LYS A 80 -8.60 6.61 9.79
N LEU A 81 -7.40 6.32 9.30
CA LEU A 81 -6.56 5.25 9.85
C LEU A 81 -6.24 5.49 11.33
N LYS A 82 -5.97 6.74 11.73
CA LYS A 82 -5.75 7.10 13.14
C LYS A 82 -6.99 6.85 13.99
N GLU A 83 -8.18 7.20 13.50
CA GLU A 83 -9.44 6.91 14.20
C GLU A 83 -9.65 5.40 14.38
N LEU A 84 -9.49 4.63 13.30
CA LEU A 84 -9.71 3.18 13.33
C LEU A 84 -8.74 2.47 14.29
N ARG A 85 -7.48 2.92 14.37
CA ARG A 85 -6.51 2.41 15.35
C ARG A 85 -6.93 2.70 16.78
N LYS A 86 -7.48 3.90 17.05
CA LYS A 86 -7.98 4.27 18.38
C LYS A 86 -9.14 3.37 18.78
N LEU A 87 -10.11 3.18 17.89
CA LEU A 87 -11.26 2.31 18.13
C LEU A 87 -10.85 0.85 18.37
N LYS A 88 -9.89 0.34 17.59
CA LYS A 88 -9.34 -1.01 17.79
C LYS A 88 -8.75 -1.14 19.20
N LYS A 89 -7.93 -0.17 19.61
CA LYS A 89 -7.31 -0.17 20.94
C LYS A 89 -8.33 -0.07 22.08
N GLU A 90 -9.36 0.77 21.94
CA GLU A 90 -10.44 0.89 22.92
C GLU A 90 -11.24 -0.40 23.05
N LYS A 91 -11.50 -1.09 21.93
CA LYS A 91 -12.16 -2.39 21.93
C LYS A 91 -11.33 -3.46 22.64
N GLU A 92 -10.05 -3.56 22.31
CA GLU A 92 -9.10 -4.49 22.96
C GLU A 92 -9.03 -4.25 24.47
N LEU A 93 -8.97 -2.98 24.91
CA LEU A 93 -8.96 -2.63 26.33
C LEU A 93 -10.28 -3.00 27.02
N GLY A 94 -11.42 -2.76 26.37
CA GLY A 94 -12.73 -3.10 26.92
C GLY A 94 -12.99 -4.60 27.03
N GLU A 95 -12.37 -5.42 26.18
CA GLU A 95 -12.42 -6.89 26.26
C GLU A 95 -11.57 -7.41 27.43
N LEU A 96 -10.37 -6.84 27.64
CA LEU A 96 -9.48 -7.20 28.76
C LEU A 96 -10.02 -6.85 30.15
N VAL A 97 -10.83 -5.78 30.27
CA VAL A 97 -11.43 -5.38 31.55
C VAL A 97 -12.65 -6.24 31.90
N LYS A 98 -13.22 -6.96 30.93
CA LYS A 98 -14.40 -7.82 31.11
C LYS A 98 -14.06 -9.29 31.36
N SER A 99 -12.80 -9.68 31.16
CA SER A 99 -12.26 -11.01 31.47
C SER A 99 -11.74 -11.09 32.90
#